data_AF-A0A963FZL7-F1
#
_entry.id   AF-A0A963FZL7-F1
#
_cell.length_a   1.000
_cell.length_b   1.000
_cell.length_c   1.000
_cell.angle_alpha   90.00
_cell.angle_beta   90.00
_cell.angle_gamma   90.00
#
_symmetry.space_group_name_H-M   'P 1'
#
loop_
_entity.id
_entity.type
_entity.pdbx_description
1 polymer ?
#
loop_
_entity_poly.entity_id
_entity_poly.type
_entity_poly.pdbx_seq_one_letter_code
_entity_poly.pdbx_strand_id
1 'polypeptide(L)' 'MTRQHKLLGALALASFSGFALAAGALEGPAEKQPLNITAIAMFIAFVIFTMGITKWAAKKTTSASDFYTAGGGITGF' A
#
# COMPACT_ATOMS: atom_id res chain seq x y z
N MET A 1 -25.17 -8.44 30.76
CA MET A 1 -24.10 -7.72 30.04
C MET A 1 -23.98 -8.12 28.56
N THR A 2 -24.14 -9.39 28.18
CA THR A 2 -23.99 -9.87 26.78
C THR A 2 -24.95 -9.26 25.75
N ARG A 3 -26.19 -8.88 26.13
CA ARG A 3 -27.13 -8.21 25.20
C ARG A 3 -26.70 -6.78 24.84
N GLN A 4 -26.06 -6.06 25.77
CA GLN A 4 -25.60 -4.69 25.55
C GLN A 4 -24.45 -4.64 24.54
N HIS A 5 -23.52 -5.59 24.61
CA HIS A 5 -22.43 -5.71 23.63
C HIS A 5 -22.94 -6.08 22.22
N LYS A 6 -23.99 -6.92 22.13
CA LYS A 6 -24.64 -7.25 20.85
C LYS A 6 -25.32 -6.03 20.22
N LEU A 7 -25.98 -5.21 21.02
CA LEU A 7 -26.61 -3.97 20.57
C LEU A 7 -25.57 -2.94 20.11
N LEU A 8 -24.48 -2.77 20.86
CA LEU A 8 -23.37 -1.89 20.47
C LEU A 8 -22.67 -2.35 19.19
N GLY A 9 -22.45 -3.66 19.03
CA GLY A 9 -21.88 -4.23 17.80
C GLY A 9 -22.80 -4.06 16.59
N ALA A 10 -24.11 -4.26 16.76
CA ALA A 10 -25.09 -4.02 15.71
C ALA A 10 -25.17 -2.54 15.31
N LEU A 11 -25.09 -1.63 16.28
CA LEU A 11 -25.07 -0.18 16.03
C LEU A 11 -23.80 0.24 15.28
N ALA A 12 -22.63 -0.31 15.64
CA ALA A 12 -21.37 -0.04 14.94
C ALA A 12 -21.40 -0.53 13.49
N LEU A 13 -21.95 -1.72 13.23
CA LEU A 13 -22.14 -2.25 11.88
C LEU A 13 -23.14 -1.43 11.06
N ALA A 14 -24.24 -0.97 11.68
CA ALA A 14 -25.21 -0.09 11.02
C ALA A 14 -24.62 1.28 10.66
N SER A 15 -23.72 1.81 11.49
CA SER A 15 -23.02 3.08 11.25
C SER A 15 -22.09 2.99 10.02
N PHE A 16 -21.47 1.84 9.80
CA PHE A 16 -20.61 1.59 8.64
C PHE A 16 -21.40 1.55 7.32
N SER A 17 -22.68 1.15 7.35
CA SER A 17 -23.59 1.17 6.19
C SER A 17 -23.85 2.60 5.65
N GLY A 18 -23.74 3.61 6.50
CA GLY A 18 -23.87 5.02 6.09
C GLY A 18 -22.84 5.44 5.02
N PHE A 19 -21.66 4.83 5.00
CA PHE A 19 -20.65 5.07 3.96
C PHE A 19 -21.08 4.51 2.59
N ALA A 20 -21.89 3.45 2.55
CA ALA A 20 -22.42 2.91 1.30
C ALA A 20 -23.57 3.76 0.74
N LEU A 21 -24.38 4.38 1.61
CA LEU A 21 -25.47 5.28 1.21
C LEU A 21 -24.98 6.67 0.79
N ALA A 22 -23.77 7.09 1.20
CA ALA A 22 -23.11 8.30 0.72
C ALA A 22 -22.44 8.13 -0.67
N ALA A 23 -22.54 6.94 -1.28
CA ALA A 23 -22.02 6.66 -2.61
C ALA A 23 -22.80 7.33 -3.75
N GLY A 24 -23.78 8.20 -3.46
CA GLY A 24 -24.49 9.02 -4.45
C GLY A 24 -23.56 9.85 -5.36
N ALA A 25 -22.32 10.12 -4.93
CA ALA A 25 -21.28 10.73 -5.76
C ALA A 25 -20.83 9.85 -6.96
N LEU A 26 -21.21 8.57 -6.99
CA LEU A 26 -20.84 7.59 -8.02
C LEU A 26 -22.05 7.18 -8.89
N GLU A 27 -23.23 7.77 -8.69
CA GLU A 27 -24.49 7.41 -9.38
C GLU A 27 -24.64 8.02 -10.78
N GLY A 28 -23.68 8.85 -11.22
CA GLY A 28 -23.59 9.25 -12.62
C GLY A 28 -23.22 8.06 -13.52
N PRO A 29 -23.52 8.09 -14.83
CA PRO A 29 -22.99 7.09 -15.76
C PRO A 29 -21.48 6.97 -15.54
N ALA A 30 -21.02 5.80 -15.10
CA ALA A 30 -19.60 5.55 -14.94
C ALA A 30 -18.98 5.53 -16.33
N GLU A 31 -18.58 6.70 -16.82
CA GLU A 31 -17.84 6.78 -18.07
C GLU A 31 -16.52 6.05 -17.87
N LYS A 32 -16.30 5.03 -18.71
CA LYS A 32 -15.03 4.31 -18.74
C LYS A 32 -13.94 5.33 -19.07
N GLN A 33 -13.21 5.76 -18.03
CA GLN A 33 -12.04 6.60 -18.19
C GLN A 33 -11.08 5.91 -19.16
N PRO A 34 -10.55 6.63 -20.17
CA PRO A 34 -9.53 6.06 -21.04
C PRO A 34 -8.32 5.62 -20.21
N LEU A 35 -7.65 4.55 -20.64
CA LEU A 35 -6.46 4.07 -19.94
C LEU A 35 -5.39 5.16 -19.90
N ASN A 36 -4.96 5.54 -18.70
CA ASN A 36 -3.86 6.48 -18.52
C ASN A 36 -2.53 5.74 -18.65
N ILE A 37 -2.09 5.57 -19.89
CA ILE A 37 -0.85 4.86 -20.22
C ILE A 37 0.36 5.55 -19.57
N THR A 38 0.37 6.89 -19.47
CA THR A 38 1.43 7.65 -18.81
C THR A 38 1.58 7.26 -17.34
N ALA A 39 0.48 7.23 -16.59
CA ALA A 39 0.49 6.86 -15.17
C ALA A 39 0.94 5.41 -14.98
N ILE A 40 0.46 4.49 -15.82
CA ILE A 40 0.85 3.07 -15.78
C ILE A 40 2.35 2.92 -16.05
N ALA A 41 2.88 3.61 -17.05
CA ALA A 41 4.30 3.54 -17.40
C ALA A 41 5.19 4.06 -16.26
N MET A 42 4.85 5.20 -15.65
CA MET A 42 5.59 5.73 -14.51
C MET A 42 5.55 4.78 -13.29
N PHE A 43 4.40 4.17 -13.01
CA PHE A 43 4.27 3.17 -11.95
C PHE A 43 5.18 1.97 -12.19
N ILE A 44 5.12 1.36 -13.38
CA ILE A 44 5.95 0.19 -13.72
C ILE A 44 7.45 0.56 -13.68
N ALA A 45 7.82 1.74 -14.19
CA ALA A 45 9.20 2.21 -14.13
C ALA A 45 9.70 2.31 -12.68
N PHE A 46 8.90 2.89 -11.77
CA PHE A 46 9.24 2.98 -10.36
C PHE A 46 9.34 1.61 -9.68
N VAL A 47 8.42 0.70 -9.99
CA VAL A 47 8.43 -0.67 -9.46
C VAL A 47 9.69 -1.42 -9.91
N ILE A 48 10.02 -1.40 -11.20
CA ILE A 48 11.21 -2.06 -11.74
C ILE A 48 12.48 -1.43 -11.16
N PHE A 49 12.53 -0.11 -11.03
CA PHE A 49 13.65 0.59 -10.42
C PHE A 49 13.87 0.15 -8.96
N THR A 50 12.81 0.16 -8.15
CA THR A 50 12.86 -0.23 -6.73
C THR A 50 13.24 -1.71 -6.58
N MET A 51 12.65 -2.59 -7.38
CA MET A 51 12.97 -4.01 -7.40
C MET A 51 14.40 -4.28 -7.90
N GLY A 52 14.88 -3.47 -8.84
CA GLY A 52 16.25 -3.51 -9.34
C GLY A 52 17.27 -3.19 -8.24
N ILE A 53 17.03 -2.11 -7.49
CA ILE A 53 17.89 -1.70 -6.36
C ILE A 53 17.86 -2.76 -5.26
N THR A 54 16.68 -3.25 -4.87
CA THR A 54 16.57 -4.28 -3.82
C THR A 54 17.26 -5.58 -4.24
N LYS A 55 17.11 -6.00 -5.50
CA LYS A 55 17.84 -7.17 -6.02
C LYS A 55 19.35 -6.95 -6.00
N TRP A 56 19.83 -5.77 -6.39
CA TRP A 56 21.25 -5.44 -6.35
C TRP A 56 21.80 -5.42 -4.91
N ALA A 57 21.07 -4.79 -3.98
CA ALA A 57 21.43 -4.73 -2.57
C ALA A 57 21.44 -6.13 -1.94
N ALA A 58 20.42 -6.95 -2.21
CA ALA A 58 20.34 -8.32 -1.70
C ALA A 58 21.51 -9.20 -2.16
N LYS A 59 22.04 -8.98 -3.37
CA LYS A 59 23.23 -9.68 -3.86
C LYS A 59 24.51 -9.29 -3.12
N LYS A 60 24.55 -8.14 -2.45
CA LYS A 60 25.73 -7.59 -1.80
C LYS A 60 25.78 -7.90 -0.30
N THR A 61 24.66 -8.30 0.29
CA THR A 61 24.56 -8.69 1.70
C THR A 61 24.66 -10.21 1.85
N THR A 62 25.88 -10.73 2.01
CA THR A 62 26.14 -12.19 2.02
C THR A 62 26.69 -12.72 3.34
N SER A 63 27.20 -11.85 4.20
CA SER A 63 27.77 -12.21 5.51
C SER A 63 27.10 -11.47 6.66
N ALA A 64 27.23 -11.98 7.90
CA ALA A 64 26.71 -11.31 9.10
C ALA A 64 27.27 -9.88 9.24
N SER A 65 28.54 -9.66 8.90
CA SER A 65 29.13 -8.31 8.87
C SER A 65 28.45 -7.41 7.84
N ASP A 66 28.04 -7.90 6.67
CA ASP A 66 27.31 -7.09 5.69
C ASP A 66 25.93 -6.67 6.22
N PHE A 67 25.26 -7.55 6.98
CA PHE A 67 23.94 -7.25 7.57
C PHE A 67 24.04 -6.24 8.72
N TYR A 68 25.05 -6.37 9.59
CA TYR A 68 25.14 -5.56 10.81
C TYR A 68 25.97 -4.29 10.66
N THR A 69 26.97 -4.25 9.76
CA THR A 69 27.86 -3.09 9.58
C THR A 69 27.94 -2.59 8.14
N ALA A 70 27.04 -3.05 7.25
CA ALA A 70 27.09 -2.73 5.83
C ALA A 70 28.46 -3.00 5.18
N GLY A 71 29.19 -3.99 5.70
CA GLY A 71 30.53 -4.35 5.24
C GLY A 71 31.62 -3.33 5.60
N GLY A 72 31.35 -2.39 6.51
CA GLY A 72 32.30 -1.35 6.93
C GLY A 72 32.55 -0.24 5.91
N GLY A 73 31.78 -0.19 4.81
CA GLY A 73 32.01 0.74 3.68
C GLY A 73 31.23 2.06 3.73
N ILE A 74 30.44 2.31 4.78
CA ILE A 74 29.68 3.57 4.92
C ILE A 74 30.58 4.62 5.60
N THR A 75 30.98 5.65 4.86
CA THR A 75 31.76 6.79 5.38
C THR A 75 30.82 7.86 5.94
N GLY A 76 31.17 8.41 7.11
CA GLY A 76 30.38 9.45 7.80
C GLY A 76 31.11 10.79 7.97
N PHE A 77 32.18 11.00 7.21
CA PHE A 77 33.01 12.21 7.19
C PHE A 77 33.00 12.81 5.80
#